data_AF-A0A2N3KV08-F1
#
_entry.id   AF-A0A2N3KV08-F1
#
_cell.length_a   1.000
_cell.length_b   1.000
_cell.length_c   1.000
_cell.angle_alpha   90.00
_cell.angle_beta   90.00
_cell.angle_gamma   90.00
#
_symmetry.space_group_name_H-M   'P 1'
#
loop_
_entity.id
_entity.type
_entity.pdbx_description
1 polymer ?
#
loop_
_entity_poly.entity_id
_entity_poly.type
_entity_poly.pdbx_seq_one_letter_code
_entity_poly.pdbx_strand_id
1 'polypeptide(L)'
;MTHSNSPKTDKLAAGSALAAPQTVDGIEAAYRALARVGDCDSDGHLLEWREAQLRAVRASRVADLIIKLECLAELTGCADGMTAKGTLEAHEWVQSLLRDAVYLTGVSEGAE
;
A
#
# COMPACT_ATOMS: atom_id res chain seq x y z
N MET A 1 -56.77 -23.54 -4.52
CA MET A 1 -56.25 -22.42 -5.33
C MET A 1 -55.85 -21.32 -4.38
N THR A 2 -54.56 -21.22 -4.07
CA THR A 2 -54.00 -20.20 -3.17
C THR A 2 -52.80 -19.59 -3.87
N HIS A 3 -52.92 -18.32 -4.23
CA HIS A 3 -51.87 -17.52 -4.83
C HIS A 3 -50.81 -17.19 -3.77
N SER A 4 -49.61 -17.74 -3.91
CA SER A 4 -48.44 -17.27 -3.16
C SER A 4 -47.77 -16.16 -3.96
N ASN A 5 -47.98 -14.94 -3.48
CA ASN A 5 -47.29 -13.73 -3.90
C ASN A 5 -45.88 -13.74 -3.28
N SER A 6 -44.86 -14.05 -4.08
CA SER A 6 -43.46 -13.94 -3.64
C SER A 6 -43.01 -12.47 -3.69
N PRO A 7 -42.44 -11.92 -2.61
CA PRO A 7 -41.90 -10.58 -2.64
C PRO A 7 -40.59 -10.55 -3.45
N LYS A 8 -40.59 -9.69 -4.47
CA LYS A 8 -39.44 -9.30 -5.26
C LYS A 8 -38.49 -8.49 -4.38
N THR A 9 -37.42 -9.10 -3.88
CA THR A 9 -36.35 -8.37 -3.22
C THR A 9 -35.39 -7.83 -4.28
N ASP A 10 -35.69 -6.63 -4.78
CA ASP A 10 -34.69 -5.74 -5.36
C ASP A 10 -33.73 -5.32 -4.24
N LYS A 11 -32.72 -6.15 -3.96
CA LYS A 11 -31.49 -5.66 -3.33
C LYS A 11 -30.59 -5.17 -4.44
N LEU A 12 -30.75 -3.88 -4.79
CA LEU A 12 -29.62 -3.13 -5.32
C LEU A 12 -28.48 -3.31 -4.31
N ALA A 13 -27.45 -4.05 -4.73
CA ALA A 13 -26.21 -4.15 -3.99
C ALA A 13 -25.64 -2.73 -3.88
N ALA A 14 -25.80 -2.12 -2.72
CA ALA A 14 -24.99 -0.99 -2.30
C ALA A 14 -23.53 -1.38 -2.54
N GLY A 15 -22.85 -0.58 -3.36
CA GLY A 15 -21.54 -0.88 -3.91
C GLY A 15 -20.61 -1.47 -2.85
N SER A 16 -20.01 -2.61 -3.18
CA SER A 16 -18.86 -3.12 -2.44
C SER A 16 -17.86 -1.97 -2.32
N ALA A 17 -17.71 -1.42 -1.12
CA ALA A 17 -16.55 -0.60 -0.81
C ALA A 17 -15.35 -1.45 -1.20
N LEU A 18 -14.63 -1.03 -2.24
CA LEU A 18 -13.40 -1.67 -2.66
C LEU A 18 -12.51 -1.69 -1.43
N ALA A 19 -12.34 -2.86 -0.82
CA ALA A 19 -11.50 -2.99 0.36
C ALA A 19 -10.11 -2.46 -0.02
N ALA A 20 -9.60 -1.52 0.79
CA ALA A 20 -8.29 -0.95 0.54
C ALA A 20 -7.25 -2.09 0.45
N PRO A 21 -6.37 -2.10 -0.56
CA PRO A 21 -5.42 -3.18 -0.74
C PRO A 21 -4.52 -3.32 0.49
N GLN A 22 -4.40 -4.54 1.02
CA GLN A 22 -3.69 -4.85 2.26
C GLN A 22 -2.34 -5.55 2.04
N THR A 23 -1.91 -5.69 0.78
CA THR A 23 -0.66 -6.35 0.41
C THR A 23 0.12 -5.45 -0.54
N VAL A 24 1.45 -5.60 -0.58
CA VAL A 24 2.31 -4.86 -1.51
C VAL A 24 1.87 -5.04 -2.95
N ASP A 25 1.62 -6.29 -3.38
CA ASP A 25 1.10 -6.58 -4.73
C ASP A 25 -0.26 -5.93 -5.00
N GLY A 26 -1.16 -5.92 -4.00
CA GLY A 26 -2.47 -5.30 -4.14
C GLY A 26 -2.37 -3.78 -4.32
N ILE A 27 -1.47 -3.13 -3.57
CA ILE A 27 -1.20 -1.70 -3.68
C ILE A 27 -0.59 -1.38 -5.05
N GLU A 28 0.40 -2.15 -5.48
CA GLU A 28 1.03 -2.01 -6.80
C GLU A 28 0.02 -2.17 -7.94
N ALA A 29 -0.84 -3.19 -7.86
CA ALA A 29 -1.88 -3.42 -8.85
C ALA A 29 -2.89 -2.28 -8.89
N ALA A 30 -3.32 -1.78 -7.73
CA ALA A 30 -4.24 -0.65 -7.63
C ALA A 30 -3.63 0.63 -8.18
N TYR A 31 -2.38 0.94 -7.82
CA TYR A 31 -1.64 2.09 -8.35
C TYR A 31 -1.57 2.05 -9.87
N ARG A 32 -1.12 0.94 -10.46
CA ARG A 32 -1.01 0.81 -11.94
C ARG A 32 -2.36 0.91 -12.63
N ALA A 33 -3.42 0.35 -12.04
CA ALA A 33 -4.76 0.43 -12.59
C ALA A 33 -5.29 1.87 -12.56
N LEU A 34 -5.14 2.56 -11.44
CA LEU A 34 -5.58 3.95 -11.27
C LEU A 34 -4.78 4.92 -12.13
N ALA A 35 -3.46 4.77 -12.18
CA ALA A 35 -2.60 5.59 -13.05
C ALA A 35 -2.97 5.44 -14.52
N ARG A 36 -3.31 4.22 -14.97
CA ARG A 36 -3.72 3.95 -16.35
C ARG A 36 -5.09 4.53 -16.71
N VAL A 37 -6.03 4.52 -15.76
CA VAL A 37 -7.41 5.00 -15.99
C VAL A 37 -7.52 6.52 -15.81
N GLY A 38 -6.66 7.10 -14.97
CA GLY A 38 -6.59 8.53 -14.72
C GLY A 38 -5.70 9.27 -15.72
N ASP A 39 -5.07 10.32 -15.22
CA ASP A 39 -4.19 11.24 -15.94
C ASP A 39 -2.71 10.85 -15.84
N CYS A 40 -2.43 9.58 -15.55
CA CYS A 40 -1.09 9.07 -15.23
C CYS A 40 -0.44 9.74 -14.00
N ASP A 41 -1.25 10.20 -13.03
CA ASP A 41 -0.78 10.80 -11.77
C ASP A 41 0.01 12.10 -11.99
N SER A 42 -0.57 13.04 -12.74
CA SER A 42 0.13 14.27 -13.13
C SER A 42 0.41 15.21 -11.96
N ASP A 43 -0.39 15.11 -10.88
CA ASP A 43 -0.26 15.87 -9.64
C ASP A 43 0.55 15.14 -8.56
N GLY A 44 0.87 13.86 -8.76
CA GLY A 44 1.64 13.03 -7.84
C GLY A 44 0.87 12.54 -6.61
N HIS A 45 -0.44 12.81 -6.50
CA HIS A 45 -1.22 12.39 -5.33
C HIS A 45 -1.38 10.88 -5.24
N LEU A 46 -1.45 10.18 -6.37
CA LEU A 46 -1.55 8.74 -6.41
C LEU A 46 -0.21 8.08 -6.02
N LEU A 47 0.92 8.66 -6.39
CA LEU A 47 2.25 8.26 -5.94
C LEU A 47 2.40 8.47 -4.43
N GLU A 48 2.06 9.66 -3.91
CA GLU A 48 2.08 9.95 -2.47
C GLU A 48 1.21 8.96 -1.68
N TRP A 49 0.01 8.64 -2.20
CA TRP A 49 -0.85 7.62 -1.63
C TRP A 49 -0.19 6.24 -1.63
N ARG A 50 0.35 5.81 -2.79
CA ARG A 50 1.03 4.51 -2.95
C ARG A 50 2.14 4.36 -1.91
N GLU A 51 3.02 5.35 -1.81
CA GLU A 51 4.16 5.32 -0.88
C GLU A 51 3.72 5.28 0.58
N ALA A 52 2.69 6.05 0.95
CA ALA A 52 2.12 6.01 2.29
C ALA A 52 1.57 4.62 2.62
N GLN A 53 0.86 3.98 1.69
CA GLN A 53 0.32 2.63 1.90
C GLN A 53 1.44 1.58 1.99
N LEU A 54 2.44 1.65 1.11
CA LEU A 54 3.58 0.73 1.14
C LEU A 54 4.35 0.82 2.45
N ARG A 55 4.55 2.02 3.01
CA ARG A 55 5.19 2.18 4.32
C ARG A 55 4.37 1.59 5.47
N ALA A 56 3.05 1.61 5.37
CA ALA A 56 2.14 1.12 6.41
C ALA A 56 1.93 -0.40 6.37
N VAL A 57 1.88 -1.01 5.18
CA VAL A 57 1.64 -2.45 5.02
C VAL A 57 2.93 -3.23 5.26
N ARG A 58 2.85 -4.38 5.94
CA ARG A 58 3.99 -5.25 6.23
C ARG A 58 4.41 -6.05 4.98
N ALA A 59 5.70 -6.14 4.72
CA ALA A 59 6.24 -7.08 3.73
C ALA A 59 6.04 -8.53 4.18
N SER A 60 5.50 -9.37 3.29
CA SER A 60 5.24 -10.79 3.55
C SER A 60 6.37 -11.71 3.04
N ARG A 61 7.24 -11.16 2.18
CA ARG A 61 8.37 -11.86 1.55
C ARG A 61 9.47 -10.85 1.19
N VAL A 62 10.65 -11.37 0.88
CA VAL A 62 11.81 -10.55 0.48
C VAL A 62 11.53 -9.71 -0.77
N ALA A 63 10.72 -10.21 -1.73
CA ALA A 63 10.36 -9.43 -2.91
C ALA A 63 9.62 -8.13 -2.56
N ASP A 64 8.78 -8.14 -1.52
CA ASP A 64 8.07 -6.95 -1.06
C ASP A 64 9.04 -5.93 -0.43
N LEU A 65 10.09 -6.40 0.27
CA LEU A 65 11.16 -5.54 0.79
C LEU A 65 11.95 -4.86 -0.32
N ILE A 66 12.21 -5.56 -1.43
CA ILE A 66 12.92 -5.00 -2.58
C ILE A 66 12.14 -3.80 -3.15
N ILE A 67 10.82 -3.94 -3.33
CA ILE A 67 9.97 -2.85 -3.82
C ILE A 67 10.04 -1.63 -2.89
N LYS A 68 10.02 -1.84 -1.58
CA LYS A 68 10.15 -0.76 -0.59
C LYS A 68 11.53 -0.10 -0.62
N LEU A 69 12.59 -0.88 -0.82
CA LEU A 69 13.96 -0.37 -0.97
C LEU A 69 14.13 0.46 -2.23
N GLU A 70 13.51 0.05 -3.34
CA GLU A 70 13.48 0.83 -4.58
C GLU A 70 12.81 2.20 -4.34
N CYS A 71 11.68 2.24 -3.63
CA CYS A 71 11.03 3.51 -3.28
C CYS A 71 11.93 4.42 -2.42
N LEU A 72 12.63 3.86 -1.43
CA LEU A 72 13.60 4.63 -0.63
C LEU A 72 14.79 5.10 -1.48
N ALA A 73 15.27 4.27 -2.41
CA ALA A 73 16.36 4.62 -3.32
C ALA A 73 15.94 5.74 -4.28
N GLU A 74 14.71 5.74 -4.78
CA GLU A 74 14.15 6.81 -5.61
C GLU A 74 14.06 8.13 -4.82
N LEU A 75 13.59 8.08 -3.57
CA LEU A 75 13.52 9.24 -2.68
C LEU A 75 14.90 9.86 -2.42
N THR A 76 15.94 9.03 -2.33
CA THR A 76 17.30 9.46 -1.92
C THR A 76 18.28 9.65 -3.08
N GLY A 77 18.00 9.09 -4.26
CA GLY A 77 18.96 8.87 -5.33
C GLY A 77 19.40 10.10 -6.13
N CYS A 78 18.73 11.24 -5.97
CA CYS A 78 18.97 12.44 -6.78
C CYS A 78 19.25 13.72 -5.96
N ALA A 79 19.43 13.62 -4.64
CA ALA A 79 19.40 14.80 -3.77
C ALA A 79 20.81 15.31 -3.41
N ASP A 80 21.11 16.58 -3.72
CA ASP A 80 22.23 17.37 -3.15
C ASP A 80 21.97 17.73 -1.67
N GLY A 81 21.58 16.73 -0.89
CA GLY A 81 21.04 16.86 0.46
C GLY A 81 19.51 16.77 0.50
N MET A 82 18.99 16.15 1.56
CA MET A 82 17.56 16.00 1.76
C MET A 82 16.97 17.21 2.49
N THR A 83 15.74 17.59 2.13
CA THR A 83 14.95 18.54 2.92
C THR A 83 14.58 17.93 4.27
N ALA A 84 14.10 18.75 5.21
CA ALA A 84 13.59 18.23 6.49
C ALA A 84 12.42 17.25 6.28
N LYS A 85 11.53 17.52 5.32
CA LYS A 85 10.44 16.62 4.93
C LYS A 85 10.99 15.31 4.36
N GLY A 86 11.90 15.37 3.38
CA GLY A 86 12.49 14.18 2.77
C GLY A 86 13.29 13.33 3.77
N THR A 87 13.94 13.97 4.75
CA THR A 87 14.65 13.27 5.84
C THR A 87 13.67 12.49 6.72
N LEU A 88 12.53 13.10 7.08
CA LEU A 88 11.48 12.43 7.85
C LEU A 88 10.90 11.23 7.07
N GLU A 89 10.59 11.42 5.79
CA GLU A 89 10.04 10.37 4.93
C GLU A 89 11.02 9.21 4.75
N ALA A 90 12.31 9.51 4.52
CA ALA A 90 13.36 8.51 4.46
C ALA A 90 13.49 7.74 5.78
N HIS A 91 13.39 8.43 6.92
CA HIS A 91 13.39 7.78 8.23
C HIS A 91 12.19 6.83 8.39
N GLU A 92 10.99 7.24 7.99
CA GLU A 92 9.78 6.41 8.05
C GLU A 92 9.90 5.16 7.15
N TRP A 93 10.50 5.30 5.97
CA TRP A 93 10.85 4.18 5.10
C TRP A 93 11.80 3.19 5.77
N VAL A 94 12.89 3.68 6.36
CA VAL A 94 13.86 2.85 7.10
C VAL A 94 13.18 2.11 8.25
N GLN A 95 12.33 2.79 9.04
CA GLN A 95 11.59 2.16 10.13
C GLN A 95 10.63 1.06 9.62
N SER A 96 9.96 1.29 8.49
CA SER A 96 9.11 0.28 7.86
C SER A 96 9.91 -0.95 7.44
N LEU A 97 11.04 -0.75 6.75
CA LEU A 97 11.94 -1.82 6.29
C LEU A 97 12.53 -2.63 7.45
N LEU A 98 12.93 -1.97 8.54
CA LEU A 98 13.47 -2.65 9.72
C LEU A 98 12.42 -3.54 10.39
N ARG A 99 11.18 -3.05 10.58
CA ARG A 99 10.08 -3.85 11.13
C ARG A 99 9.80 -5.09 10.29
N ASP A 100 9.81 -4.91 8.98
CA ASP A 100 9.59 -5.98 8.02
C ASP A 100 10.73 -7.01 8.02
N ALA A 101 11.98 -6.57 8.10
CA ALA A 101 13.14 -7.45 8.17
C ALA A 101 13.14 -8.30 9.44
N VAL A 102 12.82 -7.71 10.60
CA VAL A 102 12.66 -8.44 11.88
C VAL A 102 11.57 -9.51 11.76
N TYR A 103 10.43 -9.15 11.17
CA TYR A 103 9.34 -10.09 10.96
C TYR A 103 9.75 -11.28 10.07
N LEU A 104 10.42 -11.02 8.94
CA LEU A 104 10.80 -12.06 7.99
C LEU A 104 11.95 -12.95 8.48
N THR A 105 12.84 -12.40 9.31
CA THR A 105 13.93 -13.18 9.92
C THR A 105 13.45 -14.04 11.10
N GLY A 106 12.20 -13.89 11.53
CA GLY A 106 11.62 -14.68 12.62
C GLY A 106 12.30 -14.42 13.97
N VAL A 107 12.96 -13.27 14.13
CA VAL A 107 13.49 -12.84 15.42
C VAL A 107 12.30 -12.45 16.28
N SER A 108 11.78 -13.42 17.05
CA SER A 108 10.95 -13.12 18.21
C SER A 108 11.80 -12.27 19.14
N GLU A 109 11.35 -11.04 19.42
CA GLU A 109 11.83 -10.33 20.59
C GLU A 109 11.73 -11.29 21.78
N GLY A 110 12.86 -11.53 22.43
CA GLY A 110 12.96 -12.48 23.53
C GLY A 110 11.90 -12.18 24.58
N ALA A 111 11.14 -13.22 24.93
CA ALA A 111 10.50 -13.27 26.22
C ALA A 111 11.61 -13.31 27.28
N GLU A 112 11.86 -12.17 27.92
CA GLU A 112 12.50 -12.10 29.23
C GLU A 112 11.43 -12.05 30.33
#